data_AF-A0A521MNX7-F1
#
_entry.id   AF-A0A521MNX7-F1
#
_cell.length_a   1.000
_cell.length_b   1.000
_cell.length_c   1.000
_cell.angle_alpha   90.00
_cell.angle_beta   90.00
_cell.angle_gamma   90.00
#
_symmetry.space_group_name_H-M   'P 1'
#
loop_
_entity.id
_entity.type
_entity.pdbx_description
1 polymer ?
#
loop_
_entity_poly.entity_id
_entity_poly.type
_entity_poly.pdbx_seq_one_letter_code
_entity_poly.pdbx_strand_id
1 'polypeptide(L)'
;MRQTKDILISLEKSYSNIDYYQLIVEEIEKNVEKNPDISIESCKALTEGISKFIWRQLDSGYDSVKVDKMDFPDIFKKSVATLSLNSDLIETDFVKRASALIQTIGEVRNKRGDISHGKLSPKQILSDAHFSNLIMQMTDGLVYYLLTCFSGIEFQKDLEFEDNPEFNNYLDEENPFGNLRYSKALFDQDIEAYRQELLNYLDTIEAS
;
A
#
# COMPACT_ATOMS: atom_id res chain seq x y z
N MET A 1 -3.72 8.95 -15.64
CA MET A 1 -3.38 7.95 -14.62
C MET A 1 -4.61 7.13 -14.27
N ARG A 2 -5.10 6.33 -15.22
CA ARG A 2 -6.40 5.68 -15.09
C ARG A 2 -6.33 4.49 -14.14
N GLN A 3 -5.27 3.69 -14.26
CA GLN A 3 -5.15 2.44 -13.51
C GLN A 3 -5.03 2.72 -12.00
N THR A 4 -4.24 3.72 -11.63
CA THR A 4 -4.09 4.14 -10.24
C THR A 4 -5.41 4.67 -9.65
N LYS A 5 -6.19 5.47 -10.40
CA LYS A 5 -7.51 5.93 -9.93
C LYS A 5 -8.45 4.78 -9.67
N ASP A 6 -8.55 3.84 -10.61
CA ASP A 6 -9.48 2.72 -10.53
C ASP A 6 -9.20 1.86 -9.28
N ILE A 7 -7.92 1.59 -8.97
CA ILE A 7 -7.56 0.81 -7.78
C ILE A 7 -7.73 1.60 -6.47
N LEU A 8 -7.42 2.90 -6.45
CA LEU A 8 -7.64 3.73 -5.26
C LEU A 8 -9.12 3.74 -4.86
N ILE A 9 -10.03 3.92 -5.82
CA ILE A 9 -11.48 3.85 -5.60
C ILE A 9 -11.89 2.48 -5.01
N SER A 10 -11.29 1.39 -5.49
CA SER A 10 -11.59 0.07 -4.95
C SER A 10 -11.16 -0.08 -3.48
N LEU A 11 -10.03 0.52 -3.10
CA LEU A 11 -9.43 0.44 -1.77
C LEU A 11 -10.10 1.36 -0.75
N GLU A 12 -10.82 2.41 -1.17
CA GLU A 12 -11.58 3.31 -0.27
C GLU A 12 -12.63 2.58 0.58
N LYS A 13 -13.09 1.42 0.11
CA LYS A 13 -14.01 0.57 0.88
C LYS A 13 -13.37 -0.01 2.14
N SER A 14 -12.05 -0.18 2.13
CA SER A 14 -11.30 -0.89 3.16
C SER A 14 -10.35 0.02 3.94
N TYR A 15 -9.92 1.14 3.34
CA TYR A 15 -8.93 2.04 3.94
C TYR A 15 -9.42 3.48 3.97
N SER A 16 -9.50 4.04 5.18
CA SER A 16 -9.81 5.46 5.36
C SER A 16 -8.64 6.35 4.92
N ASN A 17 -8.96 7.54 4.41
CA ASN A 17 -8.01 8.58 3.98
C ASN A 17 -7.15 8.23 2.75
N ILE A 18 -7.40 7.09 2.07
CA ILE A 18 -6.69 6.75 0.83
C ILE A 18 -7.15 7.62 -0.35
N ASP A 19 -8.35 8.19 -0.25
CA ASP A 19 -8.95 9.16 -1.18
C ASP A 19 -8.10 10.42 -1.37
N TYR A 20 -7.31 10.79 -0.35
CA TYR A 20 -6.32 11.87 -0.44
C TYR A 20 -5.38 11.73 -1.65
N TYR A 21 -5.01 10.50 -2.02
CA TYR A 21 -4.11 10.27 -3.16
C TYR A 21 -4.77 10.59 -4.50
N GLN A 22 -6.10 10.55 -4.61
CA GLN A 22 -6.80 10.96 -5.84
C GLN A 22 -6.53 12.43 -6.16
N LEU A 23 -6.46 13.30 -5.15
CA LEU A 23 -6.12 14.71 -5.33
C LEU A 23 -4.73 14.89 -5.96
N ILE A 24 -3.76 14.07 -5.55
CA ILE A 24 -2.41 14.10 -6.14
C ILE A 24 -2.46 13.64 -7.60
N VAL A 25 -3.24 12.59 -7.88
CA VAL A 25 -3.41 12.10 -9.26
C VAL A 25 -4.03 13.18 -10.16
N GLU A 26 -5.04 13.89 -9.68
CA GLU A 26 -5.65 15.01 -10.42
C GLU A 26 -4.64 16.12 -10.72
N GLU A 27 -3.79 16.47 -9.75
CA GLU A 27 -2.72 17.44 -9.97
C GLU A 27 -1.67 16.95 -10.97
N ILE A 28 -1.35 15.65 -11.02
CA ILE A 28 -0.47 15.10 -12.05
C ILE A 28 -1.09 15.29 -13.44
N GLU A 29 -2.35 14.89 -13.63
CA GLU A 29 -3.05 14.92 -14.92
C GLU A 29 -3.28 16.36 -15.42
N LYS A 30 -3.63 17.27 -14.52
CA LYS A 30 -3.86 18.68 -14.85
C LYS A 30 -2.59 19.39 -15.33
N ASN A 31 -1.43 18.97 -14.82
CA ASN A 31 -0.16 19.65 -15.05
C ASN A 31 0.74 18.96 -16.09
N VAL A 32 0.50 17.69 -16.46
CA VAL A 32 1.43 16.92 -17.31
C VAL A 32 1.80 17.62 -18.63
N GLU A 33 0.86 18.35 -19.24
CA GLU A 33 1.13 19.14 -20.45
C GLU A 33 1.46 20.60 -20.17
N LYS A 34 0.81 21.21 -19.17
CA LYS A 34 0.86 22.66 -18.92
C LYS A 34 2.04 23.08 -18.06
N ASN A 35 2.33 22.30 -17.01
CA ASN A 35 3.42 22.52 -16.07
C ASN A 35 4.16 21.18 -15.81
N PRO A 36 4.96 20.72 -16.79
CA PRO A 36 5.56 19.38 -16.76
C PRO A 36 6.34 19.06 -15.48
N ASP A 37 7.06 20.05 -14.93
CA ASP A 37 7.86 19.89 -13.71
C ASP A 37 7.00 19.77 -12.44
N ILE A 38 5.83 20.45 -12.38
CA ILE A 38 4.84 20.26 -11.30
C ILE A 38 4.29 18.83 -11.36
N SER A 39 3.97 18.34 -12.55
CA SER A 39 3.48 16.95 -12.72
C SER A 39 4.51 15.91 -12.26
N ILE A 40 5.80 16.11 -12.58
CA ILE A 40 6.90 15.24 -12.10
C ILE A 40 7.04 15.32 -10.58
N GLU A 41 6.92 16.51 -10.00
CA GLU A 41 6.94 16.70 -8.54
C GLU A 41 5.80 15.94 -7.86
N SER A 42 4.60 16.02 -8.42
CA SER A 42 3.42 15.29 -7.94
C SER A 42 3.56 13.77 -8.12
N CYS A 43 4.20 13.29 -9.19
CA CYS A 43 4.49 11.85 -9.37
C CYS A 43 5.39 11.30 -8.26
N LYS A 44 6.42 12.07 -7.85
CA LYS A 44 7.26 11.73 -6.69
C LYS A 44 6.42 11.70 -5.42
N ALA A 45 5.61 12.73 -5.18
CA ALA A 45 4.79 12.84 -3.97
C ALA A 45 3.80 11.66 -3.84
N LEU A 46 3.14 11.30 -4.94
CA LEU A 46 2.24 10.15 -5.00
C LEU A 46 2.99 8.85 -4.69
N THR A 47 4.10 8.59 -5.37
CA THR A 47 4.87 7.35 -5.18
C THR A 47 5.37 7.21 -3.75
N GLU A 48 5.89 8.29 -3.16
CA GLU A 48 6.34 8.28 -1.77
C GLU A 48 5.18 8.07 -0.81
N GLY A 49 4.07 8.79 -1.01
CA GLY A 49 2.87 8.68 -0.18
C GLY A 49 2.31 7.26 -0.18
N ILE A 50 2.12 6.67 -1.35
CA ILE A 50 1.69 5.27 -1.48
C ILE A 50 2.69 4.31 -0.83
N SER A 51 3.99 4.55 -0.99
CA SER A 51 5.01 3.72 -0.34
C SER A 51 4.89 3.76 1.19
N LYS A 52 4.73 4.95 1.76
CA LYS A 52 4.49 5.16 3.20
C LYS A 52 3.19 4.52 3.67
N PHE A 53 2.12 4.67 2.88
CA PHE A 53 0.83 4.09 3.16
C PHE A 53 0.91 2.56 3.24
N ILE A 54 1.44 1.90 2.21
CA ILE A 54 1.62 0.43 2.18
C ILE A 54 2.46 -0.02 3.37
N TRP A 55 3.59 0.64 3.63
CA TRP A 55 4.46 0.28 4.75
C TRP A 55 3.73 0.40 6.09
N ARG A 56 3.03 1.52 6.32
CA ARG A 56 2.26 1.74 7.56
C ARG A 56 1.19 0.68 7.79
N GLN A 57 0.52 0.21 6.74
CA GLN A 57 -0.54 -0.79 6.86
C GLN A 57 0.01 -2.19 7.15
N LEU A 58 1.22 -2.50 6.69
CA LEU A 58 1.80 -3.86 6.77
C LEU A 58 2.84 -4.04 7.89
N ASP A 59 3.28 -2.97 8.54
CA ASP A 59 4.32 -3.03 9.58
C ASP A 59 3.92 -2.22 10.82
N SER A 60 3.64 -2.94 11.91
CA SER A 60 3.31 -2.33 13.21
C SER A 60 4.46 -1.53 13.83
N GLY A 61 5.70 -1.73 13.34
CA GLY A 61 6.87 -0.95 13.70
C GLY A 61 7.01 0.38 12.95
N TYR A 62 6.04 0.76 12.10
CA TYR A 62 6.07 2.01 11.34
C TYR A 62 6.09 3.24 12.27
N ASP A 63 7.13 4.06 12.12
CA ASP A 63 7.34 5.30 12.89
C ASP A 63 7.38 6.49 11.93
N SER A 64 6.30 7.28 11.89
CA SER A 64 6.17 8.42 10.98
C SER A 64 7.28 9.45 11.17
N VAL A 65 7.76 9.67 12.39
CA VAL A 65 8.80 10.67 12.70
C VAL A 65 10.15 10.25 12.12
N LYS A 66 10.45 8.95 12.14
CA LYS A 66 11.67 8.42 11.50
C LYS A 66 11.53 8.40 9.99
N VAL A 67 10.40 7.94 9.48
CA VAL A 67 10.16 7.79 8.04
C VAL A 67 10.20 9.14 7.32
N ASP A 68 9.71 10.23 7.92
CA ASP A 68 9.76 11.57 7.31
C ASP A 68 11.17 12.16 7.19
N LYS A 69 12.16 11.55 7.85
CA LYS A 69 13.58 11.92 7.72
C LYS A 69 14.33 11.05 6.72
N MET A 70 13.69 10.02 6.18
CA MET A 70 14.30 9.11 5.21
C MET A 70 14.28 9.70 3.80
N ASP A 71 15.26 9.30 3.00
CA ASP A 71 15.28 9.64 1.59
C ASP A 71 14.23 8.84 0.81
N PHE A 72 13.67 9.48 -0.22
CA PHE A 72 12.62 8.90 -1.05
C PHE A 72 12.93 7.48 -1.59
N PRO A 73 14.13 7.18 -2.12
CA PRO A 73 14.46 5.83 -2.57
C PRO A 73 14.46 4.80 -1.45
N ASP A 74 14.81 5.20 -0.22
CA ASP A 74 14.86 4.29 0.93
C ASP A 74 13.46 3.96 1.44
N ILE A 75 12.56 4.96 1.44
CA ILE A 75 11.13 4.76 1.73
C ILE A 75 10.53 3.76 0.73
N PHE A 76 10.80 3.95 -0.56
CA PHE A 76 10.32 3.05 -1.61
C PHE A 76 10.84 1.62 -1.42
N LYS A 77 12.16 1.45 -1.22
CA LYS A 77 12.76 0.13 -0.99
C LYS A 77 12.20 -0.56 0.25
N LYS A 78 11.99 0.17 1.34
CA LYS A 78 11.40 -0.38 2.57
C LYS A 78 9.96 -0.84 2.35
N SER A 79 9.15 -0.01 1.70
CA SER A 79 7.77 -0.36 1.34
C SER A 79 7.71 -1.65 0.50
N VAL A 80 8.56 -1.76 -0.54
CA VAL A 80 8.63 -2.94 -1.40
C VAL A 80 9.09 -4.18 -0.63
N ALA A 81 10.08 -4.03 0.25
CA ALA A 81 10.54 -5.14 1.10
C ALA A 81 9.43 -5.61 2.04
N THR A 82 8.72 -4.70 2.71
CA THR A 82 7.59 -5.05 3.57
C THR A 82 6.47 -5.71 2.77
N LEU A 83 6.13 -5.17 1.60
CA LEU A 83 5.11 -5.74 0.72
C LEU A 83 5.49 -7.17 0.27
N SER A 84 6.76 -7.43 -0.04
CA SER A 84 7.25 -8.77 -0.43
C SER A 84 7.24 -9.81 0.68
N LEU A 85 7.18 -9.39 1.95
CA LEU A 85 7.01 -10.33 3.06
C LEU A 85 5.56 -10.75 3.26
N ASN A 86 4.60 -10.02 2.67
CA ASN A 86 3.18 -10.19 2.90
C ASN A 86 2.39 -10.56 1.61
N SER A 87 3.04 -10.53 0.44
CA SER A 87 2.39 -10.79 -0.85
C SER A 87 3.32 -11.58 -1.76
N ASP A 88 2.90 -12.77 -2.18
CA ASP A 88 3.61 -13.58 -3.17
C ASP A 88 3.43 -13.06 -4.61
N LEU A 89 2.51 -12.11 -4.82
CA LEU A 89 2.20 -11.54 -6.13
C LEU A 89 3.28 -10.54 -6.62
N ILE A 90 4.15 -10.08 -5.72
CA ILE A 90 5.13 -9.06 -6.05
C ILE A 90 6.44 -9.65 -6.59
N GLU A 91 6.75 -9.27 -7.83
CA GLU A 91 8.00 -9.56 -8.52
C GLU A 91 9.11 -8.65 -7.96
N THR A 92 9.58 -9.02 -6.78
CA THR A 92 10.45 -8.19 -5.94
C THR A 92 11.73 -7.75 -6.65
N ASP A 93 12.33 -8.62 -7.46
CA ASP A 93 13.55 -8.29 -8.21
C ASP A 93 13.32 -7.25 -9.29
N PHE A 94 12.16 -7.29 -9.96
CA PHE A 94 11.78 -6.29 -10.95
C PHE A 94 11.58 -4.92 -10.28
N VAL A 95 10.82 -4.89 -9.19
CA VAL A 95 10.52 -3.64 -8.46
C VAL A 95 11.76 -3.05 -7.81
N LYS A 96 12.67 -3.87 -7.28
CA LYS A 96 13.98 -3.40 -6.77
C LYS A 96 14.78 -2.72 -7.87
N ARG A 97 14.79 -3.24 -9.10
CA ARG A 97 15.45 -2.58 -10.24
C ARG A 97 14.77 -1.28 -10.64
N ALA A 98 13.44 -1.18 -10.49
CA ALA A 98 12.71 0.08 -10.67
C ALA A 98 13.11 1.17 -9.65
N SER A 99 13.75 0.83 -8.53
CA SER A 99 14.22 1.84 -7.54
C SER A 99 15.19 2.86 -8.12
N ALA A 100 16.01 2.48 -9.12
CA ALA A 100 16.91 3.41 -9.79
C ALA A 100 16.15 4.48 -10.61
N LEU A 101 15.02 4.10 -11.21
CA LEU A 101 14.13 5.04 -11.88
C LEU A 101 13.49 6.00 -10.88
N ILE A 102 13.02 5.48 -9.74
CA ILE A 102 12.44 6.28 -8.65
C ILE A 102 13.44 7.31 -8.13
N GLN A 103 14.70 6.89 -7.91
CA GLN A 103 15.78 7.82 -7.57
C GLN A 103 15.95 8.90 -8.65
N THR A 104 15.98 8.50 -9.93
CA THR A 104 16.12 9.43 -11.05
C THR A 104 14.99 10.47 -11.08
N ILE A 105 13.74 10.07 -10.84
CA ILE A 105 12.59 10.98 -10.73
C ILE A 105 12.82 11.98 -9.58
N GLY A 106 13.30 11.51 -8.44
CA GLY A 106 13.67 12.36 -7.29
C GLY A 106 14.76 13.39 -7.64
N GLU A 107 15.77 12.98 -8.40
CA GLU A 107 16.85 13.86 -8.86
C GLU A 107 16.37 14.91 -9.87
N VAL A 108 15.51 14.51 -10.83
CA VAL A 108 14.86 15.44 -11.77
C VAL A 108 14.05 16.48 -11.01
N ARG A 109 13.22 16.03 -10.05
CA ARG A 109 12.44 16.92 -9.18
C ARG A 109 13.34 17.86 -8.37
N ASN A 110 14.43 17.37 -7.80
CA ASN A 110 15.34 18.23 -7.02
C ASN A 110 16.01 19.31 -7.90
N LYS A 111 16.31 18.99 -9.16
CA LYS A 111 16.90 19.94 -10.13
C LYS A 111 15.88 20.92 -10.69
N ARG A 112 14.66 20.45 -10.99
CA ARG A 112 13.66 21.16 -11.80
C ARG A 112 12.31 21.37 -11.11
N GLY A 113 12.09 21.03 -9.85
CA GLY A 113 10.81 21.28 -9.19
C GLY A 113 10.48 22.78 -9.13
N ASP A 114 9.22 23.14 -9.40
CA ASP A 114 8.75 24.53 -9.37
C ASP A 114 8.29 24.97 -7.98
N ILE A 115 7.78 24.03 -7.18
CA ILE A 115 7.18 24.32 -5.88
C ILE A 115 8.18 23.96 -4.76
N SER A 116 8.79 22.79 -4.87
CA SER A 116 9.77 22.30 -3.92
C SER A 116 11.03 23.18 -3.83
N HIS A 117 11.40 23.56 -2.60
CA HIS A 117 12.70 24.18 -2.23
C HIS A 117 13.00 25.59 -2.77
N GLY A 118 12.02 26.29 -3.38
CA GLY A 118 12.17 27.69 -3.80
C GLY A 118 13.34 27.93 -4.76
N LYS A 119 13.08 27.85 -6.07
CA LYS A 119 14.13 28.02 -7.09
C LYS A 119 14.36 29.48 -7.46
N LEU A 120 15.62 29.82 -7.76
CA LEU A 120 16.00 31.12 -8.30
C LEU A 120 15.39 31.28 -9.71
N SER A 121 14.73 32.41 -9.94
CA SER A 121 14.21 32.79 -11.25
C SER A 121 15.24 33.62 -12.02
N PRO A 122 15.41 33.43 -13.36
CA PRO A 122 14.72 32.45 -14.19
C PRO A 122 15.32 31.05 -14.07
N LYS A 123 14.47 30.05 -14.24
CA LYS A 123 14.87 28.64 -14.21
C LYS A 123 15.62 28.28 -15.50
N GLN A 124 16.76 27.60 -15.36
CA GLN A 124 17.64 27.31 -16.50
C GLN A 124 17.23 26.06 -17.29
N ILE A 125 16.52 25.12 -16.65
CA ILE A 125 16.13 23.84 -17.24
C ILE A 125 14.66 23.57 -16.92
N LEU A 126 13.87 23.33 -17.96
CA LEU A 126 12.47 22.94 -17.90
C LEU A 126 12.33 21.53 -18.47
N SER A 127 11.43 20.73 -17.91
CA SER A 127 11.04 19.47 -18.54
C SER A 127 10.00 19.73 -19.64
N ASP A 128 10.08 18.97 -20.72
CA ASP A 128 9.06 18.99 -21.77
C ASP A 128 7.87 18.08 -21.41
N ALA A 129 6.75 18.29 -22.10
CA ALA A 129 5.51 17.55 -21.87
C ALA A 129 5.62 16.05 -22.20
N HIS A 130 6.41 15.65 -23.20
CA HIS A 130 6.57 14.24 -23.55
C HIS A 130 7.34 13.49 -22.45
N PHE A 131 8.40 14.09 -21.92
CA PHE A 131 9.14 13.52 -20.81
C PHE A 131 8.29 13.43 -19.52
N SER A 132 7.49 14.46 -19.23
CA SER A 132 6.57 14.42 -18.09
C SER A 132 5.48 13.35 -18.26
N ASN A 133 4.94 13.20 -19.49
CA ASN A 133 3.98 12.13 -19.79
C ASN A 133 4.62 10.74 -19.59
N LEU A 134 5.85 10.52 -20.06
CA LEU A 134 6.58 9.27 -19.79
C LEU A 134 6.66 8.98 -18.28
N ILE A 135 7.07 9.96 -17.47
CA ILE A 135 7.14 9.79 -16.01
C ILE A 135 5.76 9.49 -15.42
N MET A 136 4.72 10.18 -15.85
CA MET A 136 3.34 9.94 -15.41
C MET A 136 2.90 8.49 -15.72
N GLN A 137 3.16 7.98 -16.93
CA GLN A 137 2.76 6.62 -17.32
C GLN A 137 3.54 5.56 -16.53
N MET A 138 4.84 5.77 -16.33
CA MET A 138 5.66 4.87 -15.50
C MET A 138 5.19 4.87 -14.05
N THR A 139 4.80 6.04 -13.53
CA THR A 139 4.24 6.17 -12.19
C THR A 139 2.89 5.47 -12.09
N ASP A 140 2.00 5.62 -13.08
CA ASP A 140 0.68 4.97 -13.10
C ASP A 140 0.83 3.45 -13.06
N GLY A 141 1.67 2.88 -13.94
CA GLY A 141 1.89 1.44 -13.99
C GLY A 141 2.53 0.89 -12.71
N LEU A 142 3.53 1.58 -12.16
CA LEU A 142 4.23 1.11 -10.96
C LEU A 142 3.35 1.21 -9.71
N VAL A 143 2.68 2.35 -9.49
CA VAL A 143 1.80 2.55 -8.35
C VAL A 143 0.61 1.61 -8.42
N TYR A 144 -0.01 1.47 -9.59
CA TYR A 144 -1.07 0.48 -9.81
C TYR A 144 -0.62 -0.93 -9.46
N TYR A 145 0.56 -1.36 -9.92
CA TYR A 145 1.09 -2.69 -9.62
C TYR A 145 1.32 -2.91 -8.13
N LEU A 146 1.93 -1.95 -7.42
CA LEU A 146 2.14 -2.03 -5.97
C LEU A 146 0.82 -2.11 -5.21
N LEU A 147 -0.16 -1.28 -5.57
CA LEU A 147 -1.48 -1.29 -4.94
C LEU A 147 -2.25 -2.58 -5.26
N THR A 148 -2.04 -3.19 -6.42
CA THR A 148 -2.66 -4.48 -6.78
C THR A 148 -2.09 -5.61 -5.95
N CYS A 149 -0.76 -5.64 -5.78
CA CYS A 149 -0.12 -6.60 -4.88
C CYS A 149 -0.60 -6.40 -3.43
N PHE A 150 -0.73 -5.14 -2.99
CA PHE A 150 -1.24 -4.77 -1.68
C PHE A 150 -2.71 -5.17 -1.48
N SER A 151 -3.58 -4.93 -2.46
CA SER A 151 -5.00 -5.28 -2.38
C SER A 151 -5.24 -6.79 -2.35
N GLY A 152 -4.31 -7.56 -2.93
CA GLY A 152 -4.32 -9.02 -2.90
C GLY A 152 -3.77 -9.60 -1.60
N ILE A 153 -3.25 -8.77 -0.69
CA ILE A 153 -2.95 -9.22 0.67
C ILE A 153 -4.30 -9.41 1.35
N GLU A 154 -4.62 -10.66 1.63
CA GLU A 154 -5.57 -10.95 2.70
C GLU A 154 -4.95 -10.41 3.97
N PHE A 155 -5.37 -9.21 4.36
CA PHE A 155 -5.37 -8.89 5.77
C PHE A 155 -6.20 -10.01 6.36
N GLN A 156 -5.56 -10.94 7.07
CA GLN A 156 -6.26 -11.64 8.11
C GLN A 156 -6.83 -10.52 8.95
N LYS A 157 -8.09 -10.16 8.66
CA LYS A 157 -8.89 -9.27 9.48
C LYS A 157 -8.59 -9.77 10.89
N ASP A 158 -8.06 -8.90 11.75
CA ASP A 158 -7.75 -9.30 13.13
C ASP A 158 -8.97 -10.07 13.59
N LEU A 159 -8.77 -11.37 13.77
CA LEU A 159 -9.89 -12.29 13.84
C LEU A 159 -10.62 -11.87 15.10
N GLU A 160 -11.81 -11.30 15.00
CA GLU A 160 -12.59 -10.95 16.18
C GLU A 160 -13.34 -12.20 16.60
N PHE A 161 -13.28 -12.53 17.90
CA PHE A 161 -13.96 -13.70 18.42
C PHE A 161 -15.46 -13.64 18.10
N GLU A 162 -16.03 -12.45 18.16
CA GLU A 162 -17.43 -12.14 17.92
C GLU A 162 -17.89 -12.33 16.47
N ASP A 163 -16.96 -12.35 15.50
CA ASP A 163 -17.28 -12.52 14.07
C ASP A 163 -17.74 -13.94 13.73
N ASN A 164 -17.50 -14.94 14.59
CA ASN A 164 -17.69 -16.36 14.27
C ASN A 164 -18.56 -17.11 15.32
N PRO A 165 -19.79 -16.64 15.65
CA PRO A 165 -20.57 -17.19 16.75
C PRO A 165 -21.00 -18.64 16.55
N GLU A 166 -21.30 -19.06 15.32
CA GLU A 166 -21.72 -20.44 15.01
C GLU A 166 -20.58 -21.43 15.19
N PHE A 167 -19.39 -21.09 14.68
CA PHE A 167 -18.17 -21.87 14.89
C PHE A 167 -17.78 -21.94 16.37
N ASN A 168 -17.88 -20.83 17.10
CA ASN A 168 -17.58 -20.81 18.54
C ASN A 168 -18.48 -21.76 19.33
N ASN A 169 -19.78 -21.77 19.01
CA ASN A 169 -20.73 -22.69 19.63
C ASN A 169 -20.40 -24.14 19.28
N TYR A 170 -20.09 -24.44 18.02
CA TYR A 170 -19.66 -25.78 17.59
C TYR A 170 -18.44 -26.27 18.37
N LEU A 171 -17.40 -25.43 18.48
CA LEU A 171 -16.19 -25.75 19.25
C LEU A 171 -16.48 -26.01 20.74
N ASP A 172 -17.34 -25.19 21.35
CA ASP A 172 -17.72 -25.31 22.76
C ASP A 172 -18.59 -26.54 23.04
N GLU A 173 -19.43 -26.96 22.07
CA GLU A 173 -20.25 -28.16 22.16
C GLU A 173 -19.41 -29.44 22.01
N GLU A 174 -18.47 -29.48 21.06
CA GLU A 174 -17.58 -30.61 20.84
C GLU A 174 -16.52 -30.75 21.94
N ASN A 175 -16.13 -29.65 22.57
CA ASN A 175 -15.09 -29.61 23.60
C ASN A 175 -15.60 -28.96 24.91
N PRO A 176 -16.45 -29.65 25.69
CA PRO A 176 -16.94 -29.10 26.95
C PRO A 176 -15.79 -28.88 27.95
N PHE A 177 -15.56 -27.62 28.37
CA PHE A 177 -14.44 -27.25 29.24
C PHE A 177 -14.89 -26.63 30.58
N GLY A 178 -15.67 -27.40 31.34
CA GLY A 178 -16.15 -27.00 32.66
C GLY A 178 -16.97 -25.71 32.62
N ASN A 179 -16.57 -24.70 33.38
CA ASN A 179 -17.24 -23.39 33.41
C ASN A 179 -16.68 -22.38 32.39
N LEU A 180 -15.68 -22.78 31.60
CA LEU A 180 -15.03 -21.94 30.60
C LEU A 180 -15.52 -22.32 29.20
N ARG A 181 -15.48 -21.35 28.29
CA ARG A 181 -15.67 -21.58 26.86
C ARG A 181 -14.34 -22.02 26.26
N TYR A 182 -14.31 -23.21 25.68
CA TYR A 182 -13.15 -23.75 25.00
C TYR A 182 -12.76 -22.87 23.81
N SER A 183 -13.74 -22.46 23.01
CA SER A 183 -13.57 -21.55 21.87
C SER A 183 -12.86 -20.25 22.28
N LYS A 184 -13.30 -19.64 23.38
CA LYS A 184 -12.72 -18.38 23.89
C LYS A 184 -11.32 -18.58 24.47
N ALA A 185 -11.10 -19.68 25.21
CA ALA A 185 -9.79 -20.00 25.75
C ALA A 185 -8.77 -20.27 24.63
N LEU A 186 -9.18 -20.98 23.58
CA LEU A 186 -8.37 -21.25 22.39
C LEU A 186 -8.04 -19.95 21.66
N PHE A 187 -9.03 -19.10 21.43
CA PHE A 187 -8.84 -17.79 20.80
C PHE A 187 -7.85 -16.90 21.59
N ASP A 188 -8.00 -16.83 22.93
CA ASP A 188 -7.19 -15.95 23.77
C ASP A 188 -5.76 -16.49 24.01
N GLN A 189 -5.54 -17.81 23.97
CA GLN A 189 -4.25 -18.43 24.30
C GLN A 189 -3.47 -18.97 23.09
N ASP A 190 -4.15 -19.37 22.02
CA ASP A 190 -3.56 -19.95 20.81
C ASP A 190 -4.40 -19.62 19.56
N ILE A 191 -4.25 -18.38 19.10
CA ILE A 191 -4.98 -17.84 17.94
C ILE A 191 -4.72 -18.63 16.65
N GLU A 192 -3.54 -19.24 16.49
CA GLU A 192 -3.20 -20.01 15.29
C GLU A 192 -3.94 -21.35 15.28
N ALA A 193 -4.03 -22.04 16.42
CA ALA A 193 -4.85 -23.23 16.54
C ALA A 193 -6.34 -22.91 16.30
N TYR A 194 -6.84 -21.78 16.83
CA TYR A 194 -8.21 -21.33 16.57
C TYR A 194 -8.47 -21.12 15.05
N ARG A 195 -7.55 -20.46 14.34
CA ARG A 195 -7.68 -20.23 12.89
C ARG A 195 -7.71 -21.54 12.10
N GLN A 196 -6.87 -22.50 12.46
CA GLN A 196 -6.84 -23.79 11.77
C GLN A 196 -8.15 -24.55 11.94
N GLU A 197 -8.72 -24.56 13.15
CA GLU A 197 -10.02 -25.18 13.41
C GLU A 197 -11.16 -24.45 12.67
N LEU A 198 -11.10 -23.11 12.58
CA LEU A 198 -12.09 -22.34 11.82
C LEU A 198 -12.05 -22.68 10.33
N LEU A 199 -10.85 -22.82 9.75
CA LEU A 199 -10.70 -23.24 8.35
C LEU A 199 -11.27 -24.64 8.13
N ASN A 200 -10.95 -25.59 9.01
CA ASN A 200 -11.49 -26.96 8.93
C ASN A 200 -13.02 -26.96 8.99
N TYR A 201 -13.61 -26.14 9.86
CA TYR A 201 -15.06 -26.00 9.99
C TYR A 201 -15.70 -25.42 8.71
N LEU A 202 -15.12 -24.37 8.13
CA LEU A 202 -15.62 -23.79 6.88
C LEU A 202 -15.55 -24.78 5.71
N ASP A 203 -14.48 -25.56 5.61
CA ASP A 203 -14.33 -26.62 4.59
C ASP A 203 -15.43 -27.68 4.71
N THR A 204 -15.86 -28.02 5.94
CA THR A 204 -16.95 -29.00 6.13
C THR A 204 -18.32 -28.44 5.73
N ILE A 205 -18.54 -27.14 5.87
CA ILE A 205 -19.79 -26.47 5.46
C ILE A 205 -19.85 -26.37 3.93
N GLU A 206 -18.75 -26.04 3.26
CA GLU A 206 -18.71 -25.94 1.80
C GLU A 206 -18.84 -27.30 1.09
N ALA A 207 -18.48 -28.39 1.76
CA ALA A 207 -18.62 -29.75 1.24
C ALA A 207 -20.01 -30.39 1.46
N SER A 208 -20.94 -29.68 2.12
CA SER A 208 -22.29 -30.15 2.50
C SER A 208 -23.39 -29.58 1.61
#